data_AF-A0A9X3J6Z4-F1
#
_entry.id   AF-A0A9X3J6Z4-F1
#
_cell.length_a   1.000
_cell.length_b   1.000
_cell.length_c   1.000
_cell.angle_alpha   90.00
_cell.angle_beta   90.00
_cell.angle_gamma   90.00
#
_symmetry.space_group_name_H-M   'P 1'
#
loop_
_entity.id
_entity.type
_entity.pdbx_description
1 polymer ?
#
loop_
_entity_poly.entity_id
_entity_poly.type
_entity_poly.pdbx_seq_one_letter_code
_entity_poly.pdbx_strand_id
1 'polypeptide(L)'
;METLTWSKDIFGSKLEIRQGADSIGKINWENMLSSKAQAMINGKFFTLNREFFLSKLEIYDGNSQSLLGMVMVNIFNPRSDVVINGKRFELEISNFWQSRWSWKYNGSEIVTFTSNEFITKDKGSIELATSCSEEVEILILLGLFVRNQFILFMLLGIVVALFVIL
;
A
#
# COMPACT_ATOMS: atom_id res chain seq x y z
N MET A 1 7.86 16.23 -11.64
CA MET A 1 7.00 15.24 -10.98
C MET A 1 7.24 13.92 -11.68
N GLU A 2 7.58 12.90 -10.91
CA GLU A 2 7.84 11.56 -11.43
C GLU A 2 6.55 10.73 -11.32
N THR A 3 6.27 9.91 -12.33
CA THR A 3 5.07 9.06 -12.35
C THR A 3 5.47 7.61 -12.50
N LEU A 4 4.98 6.78 -11.59
CA LEU A 4 5.09 5.34 -11.63
C LEU A 4 3.72 4.74 -11.93
N THR A 5 3.72 3.48 -12.34
CA THR A 5 2.52 2.67 -12.49
C THR A 5 2.61 1.45 -11.61
N TRP A 6 1.48 0.95 -11.15
CA TRP A 6 1.42 -0.30 -10.41
C TRP A 6 0.28 -1.17 -10.92
N SER A 7 0.44 -2.48 -10.77
CA SER A 7 -0.62 -3.42 -11.10
C SER A 7 -0.54 -4.69 -10.27
N LYS A 8 -1.70 -5.22 -9.91
CA LYS A 8 -1.88 -6.46 -9.16
C LYS A 8 -3.11 -7.18 -9.69
N ASP A 9 -3.01 -8.48 -9.92
CA ASP A 9 -4.19 -9.29 -10.19
C ASP A 9 -5.02 -9.39 -8.90
N ILE A 10 -6.34 -9.25 -8.98
CA ILE A 10 -7.21 -9.11 -7.79
C ILE A 10 -7.03 -10.30 -6.84
N PHE A 11 -6.99 -11.51 -7.38
CA PHE A 11 -6.70 -12.75 -6.65
C PHE A 11 -5.22 -13.17 -6.68
N GLY A 12 -4.37 -12.39 -7.36
CA GLY A 12 -2.94 -12.65 -7.45
C GLY A 12 -2.22 -12.32 -6.15
N SER A 13 -1.12 -13.03 -5.91
CA SER A 13 -0.22 -12.81 -4.78
C SER A 13 0.97 -11.91 -5.13
N LYS A 14 0.95 -11.24 -6.29
CA LYS A 14 2.03 -10.39 -6.77
C LYS A 14 1.51 -9.03 -7.24
N LEU A 15 2.13 -7.98 -6.73
CA LEU A 15 2.01 -6.62 -7.22
C LEU A 15 3.33 -6.20 -7.85
N GLU A 16 3.26 -5.48 -8.96
CA GLU A 16 4.42 -4.92 -9.64
C GLU A 16 4.33 -3.39 -9.71
N ILE A 17 5.47 -2.72 -9.56
CA ILE A 17 5.65 -1.26 -9.64
C ILE A 17 6.63 -1.00 -10.78
N ARG A 18 6.25 -0.11 -11.71
CA ARG A 18 7.01 0.20 -12.91
C ARG A 18 7.23 1.68 -13.11
N GLN A 19 8.40 2.03 -13.63
CA GLN A 19 8.73 3.35 -14.14
C GLN A 19 8.85 3.24 -15.67
N GLY A 20 7.86 3.78 -16.40
CA GLY A 20 7.77 3.53 -17.84
C GLY A 20 7.63 2.03 -18.15
N ALA A 21 8.59 1.48 -18.90
CA ALA A 21 8.64 0.05 -19.23
C ALA A 21 9.36 -0.81 -18.17
N ASP A 22 10.14 -0.18 -17.29
CA ASP A 22 11.04 -0.88 -16.38
C ASP A 22 10.34 -1.24 -15.06
N SER A 23 10.55 -2.49 -14.63
CA SER A 23 10.09 -2.97 -13.33
C SER A 23 11.06 -2.52 -12.24
N ILE A 24 10.62 -1.57 -11.42
CA ILE A 24 11.47 -0.98 -10.36
C ILE A 24 11.13 -1.54 -8.97
N GLY A 25 9.98 -2.21 -8.83
CA GLY A 25 9.58 -2.79 -7.57
C GLY A 25 8.48 -3.84 -7.66
N LYS A 26 8.31 -4.58 -6.58
CA LYS A 26 7.32 -5.65 -6.44
C LYS A 26 6.96 -5.89 -4.98
N ILE A 27 5.75 -6.38 -4.76
CA ILE A 27 5.31 -6.95 -3.48
C ILE A 27 4.80 -8.36 -3.77
N ASN A 28 5.35 -9.35 -3.06
CA ASN A 28 5.01 -10.76 -3.18
C ASN A 28 4.45 -11.27 -1.85
N TRP A 29 3.19 -11.66 -1.85
CA TRP A 29 2.57 -12.40 -0.77
C TRP A 29 2.73 -13.90 -1.01
N GLU A 30 2.74 -14.70 0.04
CA GLU A 30 2.70 -16.17 -0.10
C GLU A 30 1.38 -16.63 -0.74
N ASN A 31 0.28 -15.99 -0.35
CA ASN A 31 -1.05 -16.17 -0.91
C ASN A 31 -1.86 -14.88 -0.72
N MET A 32 -3.03 -14.76 -1.36
CA MET A 32 -3.81 -13.51 -1.36
C MET A 32 -4.28 -13.06 0.04
N LEU A 33 -4.37 -13.96 1.02
CA LEU A 33 -4.84 -13.67 2.39
C LEU A 33 -3.69 -13.50 3.39
N SER A 34 -2.45 -13.70 2.94
CA SER A 34 -1.29 -13.70 3.82
C SER A 34 -1.15 -12.35 4.52
N SER A 35 -0.90 -12.39 5.82
CA SER A 35 -0.56 -11.21 6.60
C SER A 35 0.86 -10.70 6.31
N LYS A 36 1.69 -11.51 5.65
CA LYS A 36 3.08 -11.18 5.34
C LYS A 36 3.32 -11.08 3.85
N ALA A 37 4.17 -10.15 3.47
CA ALA A 37 4.66 -10.02 2.11
C ALA A 37 6.14 -9.65 2.10
N GLN A 38 6.84 -10.09 1.06
CA GLN A 38 8.20 -9.69 0.75
C GLN A 38 8.13 -8.64 -0.35
N ALA A 39 8.77 -7.50 -0.13
CA ALA A 39 8.79 -6.39 -1.08
C ALA A 39 10.22 -6.07 -1.50
N MET A 40 10.35 -5.59 -2.72
CA MET A 40 11.61 -5.07 -3.24
C MET A 40 11.32 -3.82 -4.06
N ILE A 41 12.08 -2.75 -3.88
CA ILE A 41 12.00 -1.54 -4.71
C ILE A 41 13.39 -0.93 -4.81
N ASN A 42 13.80 -0.54 -6.02
CA ASN A 42 15.13 0.01 -6.31
C ASN A 42 16.30 -0.81 -5.72
N GLY A 43 16.17 -2.14 -5.72
CA GLY A 43 17.19 -3.07 -5.20
C GLY A 43 17.22 -3.24 -3.68
N LYS A 44 16.37 -2.52 -2.92
CA LYS A 44 16.24 -2.70 -1.47
C LYS A 44 15.15 -3.71 -1.15
N PHE A 45 15.38 -4.53 -0.13
CA PHE A 45 14.46 -5.58 0.32
C PHE A 45 13.74 -5.17 1.59
N PHE A 46 12.44 -5.48 1.67
CA PHE A 46 11.60 -5.14 2.80
C PHE A 46 10.68 -6.31 3.15
N THR A 47 10.37 -6.46 4.43
CA THR A 47 9.30 -7.34 4.90
C THR A 47 8.11 -6.49 5.32
N LEU A 48 6.94 -6.77 4.76
CA LEU A 48 5.66 -6.18 5.14
C LEU A 48 4.91 -7.18 6.02
N ASN A 49 4.37 -6.69 7.14
CA ASN A 49 3.61 -7.51 8.07
C ASN A 49 2.31 -6.81 8.47
N ARG A 50 1.25 -7.58 8.59
CA ARG A 50 -0.02 -7.17 9.15
C ARG A 50 -0.23 -7.90 10.47
N GLU A 51 -0.17 -7.18 11.58
CA GLU A 51 -0.53 -7.71 12.89
C GLU A 51 -2.06 -7.67 13.08
N PHE A 52 -2.60 -8.56 13.92
CA PHE A 52 -4.00 -8.72 14.39
C PHE A 52 -5.11 -7.79 13.82
N PHE A 53 -6.26 -8.36 13.45
CA PHE A 53 -7.52 -7.69 13.08
C PHE A 53 -7.40 -6.43 12.17
N LEU A 54 -6.44 -6.48 11.24
CA LEU A 54 -6.36 -5.60 10.04
C LEU A 54 -5.92 -4.15 10.29
N SER A 55 -5.64 -3.75 11.53
CA SER A 55 -5.40 -2.34 11.85
C SER A 55 -3.93 -1.97 11.90
N LYS A 56 -3.01 -2.90 12.16
CA LYS A 56 -1.58 -2.58 12.31
C LYS A 56 -0.78 -3.15 11.15
N LEU A 57 -0.20 -2.25 10.36
CA LEU A 57 0.71 -2.60 9.26
C LEU A 57 2.11 -2.14 9.61
N GLU A 58 3.08 -3.01 9.36
CA GLU A 58 4.48 -2.80 9.70
C GLU A 58 5.34 -3.05 8.47
N ILE A 59 6.41 -2.29 8.35
CA ILE A 59 7.44 -2.50 7.35
C ILE A 59 8.80 -2.58 8.03
N TYR A 60 9.56 -3.60 7.65
CA TYR A 60 10.87 -3.91 8.17
C TYR A 60 11.90 -3.89 7.05
N ASP A 61 13.14 -3.53 7.37
CA ASP A 61 14.27 -3.76 6.49
C ASP A 61 14.48 -5.27 6.32
N GLY A 62 14.59 -5.73 5.08
CA GLY A 62 14.66 -7.16 4.76
C GLY A 62 15.95 -7.83 5.24
N ASN A 63 17.03 -7.08 5.42
CA ASN A 63 18.33 -7.62 5.79
C ASN A 63 18.52 -7.67 7.30
N SER A 64 18.29 -6.54 7.97
CA SER A 64 18.49 -6.35 9.40
C SER A 64 17.27 -6.74 10.24
N GLN A 65 16.09 -6.89 9.62
CA GLN A 65 14.81 -7.11 10.30
C GLN A 65 14.44 -5.96 11.27
N SER A 66 15.03 -4.78 11.08
CA SER A 66 14.70 -3.59 11.87
C SER A 66 13.37 -3.00 11.43
N LEU A 67 12.55 -2.54 12.39
CA LEU A 67 11.29 -1.87 12.11
C LEU A 67 11.55 -0.47 11.53
N LEU A 68 11.07 -0.21 10.31
CA LEU A 68 11.25 1.06 9.61
C LEU A 68 10.04 1.99 9.72
N GLY A 69 8.85 1.40 9.87
CA GLY A 69 7.61 2.16 9.97
C GLY A 69 6.43 1.30 10.39
N MET A 70 5.44 1.96 10.98
CA MET A 70 4.20 1.35 11.42
C MET A 70 3.03 2.27 11.09
N VAL A 71 1.99 1.73 10.48
CA VAL A 71 0.75 2.42 10.14
C VAL A 71 -0.39 1.76 10.90
N MET A 72 -1.17 2.57 11.63
CA MET A 72 -2.43 2.12 12.21
C MET A 72 -3.60 2.53 11.32
N VAL A 73 -4.12 1.60 10.53
CA VAL A 73 -5.29 1.80 9.68
C VAL A 73 -6.55 1.57 10.49
N ASN A 74 -7.39 2.59 10.59
CA ASN A 74 -8.74 2.45 11.15
C ASN A 74 -9.75 2.53 10.00
N ILE A 75 -10.57 1.49 9.83
CA ILE A 75 -11.57 1.43 8.75
C ILE A 75 -12.65 2.52 8.93
N PHE A 76 -12.85 3.02 10.15
CA PHE A 76 -13.79 4.09 10.48
C PHE A 76 -13.15 5.49 10.52
N ASN A 77 -11.82 5.59 10.52
CA ASN A 77 -11.11 6.86 10.48
C ASN A 77 -10.07 6.84 9.35
N PRO A 78 -10.33 7.53 8.22
CA PRO A 78 -9.50 7.46 7.01
C PRO A 78 -8.14 8.13 7.16
N ARG A 79 -7.82 8.67 8.34
CA ARG A 79 -6.53 9.27 8.65
C ARG A 79 -5.72 8.32 9.51
N SER A 80 -4.55 7.98 9.00
CA SER A 80 -3.54 7.21 9.70
C SER A 80 -2.22 7.94 9.57
N ASP A 81 -1.29 7.73 10.49
CA ASP A 81 0.04 8.29 10.37
C ASP A 81 1.12 7.24 10.50
N VAL A 82 2.28 7.56 9.95
CA VAL A 82 3.51 6.78 10.07
C VAL A 82 4.65 7.72 10.39
N VAL A 83 5.54 7.27 11.26
CA VAL A 83 6.81 7.94 11.54
C VAL A 83 7.93 7.15 10.88
N ILE A 84 8.68 7.79 9.98
CA ILE A 84 9.84 7.21 9.29
C ILE A 84 10.99 8.19 9.47
N ASN A 85 12.12 7.72 10.00
CA ASN A 85 13.30 8.56 10.27
C ASN A 85 12.98 9.86 11.04
N GLY A 86 12.03 9.81 11.98
CA GLY A 86 11.59 10.95 12.78
C GLY A 86 10.65 11.93 12.07
N LYS A 87 10.30 11.70 10.80
CA LYS A 87 9.30 12.49 10.06
C LYS A 87 7.95 11.82 10.14
N ARG A 88 6.91 12.59 10.44
CA ARG A 88 5.51 12.11 10.48
C ARG A 88 4.84 12.35 9.13
N PHE A 89 4.33 11.28 8.53
CA PHE A 89 3.57 11.32 7.30
C PHE A 89 2.12 10.92 7.59
N GLU A 90 1.19 11.65 7.00
CA GLU A 90 -0.25 11.44 7.17
C GLU A 90 -0.81 10.75 5.93
N LEU A 91 -1.46 9.61 6.12
CA LEU A 91 -2.28 8.96 5.09
C LEU A 91 -3.62 9.66 5.03
N GLU A 92 -3.99 10.12 3.83
CA GLU A 92 -5.33 10.60 3.55
C GLU A 92 -5.96 9.77 2.44
N ILE A 93 -7.11 9.18 2.74
CA ILE A 93 -7.95 8.47 1.80
C ILE A 93 -9.05 9.42 1.32
N SER A 94 -9.09 9.70 0.02
CA SER A 94 -9.95 10.76 -0.52
C SER A 94 -11.43 10.38 -0.66
N ASN A 95 -11.75 9.09 -0.77
CA ASN A 95 -13.13 8.63 -0.97
C ASN A 95 -13.37 7.21 -0.46
N PHE A 96 -14.66 6.82 -0.35
CA PHE A 96 -15.10 5.52 0.15
C PHE A 96 -14.55 4.35 -0.68
N TRP A 97 -14.42 4.52 -2.00
CA TRP A 97 -13.85 3.52 -2.91
C TRP A 97 -12.32 3.43 -2.86
N GLN A 98 -11.69 4.32 -2.10
CA GLN A 98 -10.24 4.52 -2.02
C GLN A 98 -9.56 4.62 -3.39
N SER A 99 -10.26 5.14 -4.40
CA SER A 99 -9.70 5.25 -5.76
C SER A 99 -8.55 6.25 -5.84
N ARG A 100 -8.42 7.11 -4.82
CA ARG A 100 -7.25 7.96 -4.61
C ARG A 100 -6.91 8.03 -3.13
N TRP A 101 -5.63 7.88 -2.81
CA TRP A 101 -5.08 8.08 -1.47
C TRP A 101 -3.71 8.72 -1.57
N SER A 102 -3.24 9.37 -0.51
CA SER A 102 -1.97 10.08 -0.53
C SER A 102 -1.28 10.06 0.81
N TRP A 103 0.05 10.10 0.79
CA TRP A 103 0.87 10.44 1.94
C TRP A 103 1.18 11.93 1.90
N LYS A 104 0.90 12.62 3.01
CA LYS A 104 1.18 14.04 3.21
C LYS A 104 2.29 14.24 4.22
N TYR A 105 3.11 15.25 3.98
CA TYR A 105 4.11 15.75 4.94
C TYR A 105 3.89 17.25 5.11
N ASN A 106 3.66 17.69 6.35
CA ASN A 106 3.36 19.09 6.67
C ASN A 106 2.22 19.68 5.80
N GLY A 107 1.17 18.90 5.55
CA GLY A 107 0.01 19.30 4.76
C GLY A 107 0.15 19.18 3.23
N SER A 108 1.35 18.92 2.71
CA SER A 108 1.62 18.77 1.28
C SER A 108 1.63 17.30 0.87
N GLU A 109 0.98 16.95 -0.26
CA GLU A 109 1.05 15.60 -0.83
C GLU A 109 2.49 15.29 -1.32
N ILE A 110 3.04 14.16 -0.87
CA ILE A 110 4.38 13.69 -1.24
C ILE A 110 4.30 12.49 -2.19
N VAL A 111 3.40 11.55 -1.89
CA VAL A 111 3.13 10.36 -2.71
C VAL A 111 1.63 10.26 -2.88
N THR A 112 1.18 10.29 -4.12
CA THR A 112 -0.23 10.27 -4.46
C THR A 112 -0.53 9.05 -5.33
N PHE A 113 -1.51 8.26 -4.93
CA PHE A 113 -1.90 7.04 -5.61
C PHE A 113 -3.27 7.23 -6.24
N THR A 114 -3.45 6.73 -7.46
CA THR A 114 -4.75 6.66 -8.12
C THR A 114 -4.97 5.25 -8.64
N SER A 115 -6.14 4.65 -8.38
CA SER A 115 -6.58 3.38 -8.96
C SER A 115 -7.65 3.66 -10.01
N ASN A 116 -7.49 3.05 -11.18
CA ASN A 116 -8.33 3.32 -12.37
C ASN A 116 -9.16 2.10 -12.80
N GLU A 117 -8.86 0.90 -12.31
CA GLU A 117 -9.53 -0.34 -12.68
C GLU A 117 -9.59 -1.27 -11.47
N PHE A 118 -10.74 -1.94 -11.29
CA PHE A 118 -10.98 -2.87 -10.17
C PHE A 118 -11.71 -4.17 -10.59
N ILE A 119 -11.99 -4.37 -11.87
CA ILE A 119 -12.85 -5.49 -12.33
C ILE A 119 -12.05 -6.77 -12.55
N THR A 120 -10.93 -6.70 -13.29
CA THR A 120 -10.07 -7.87 -13.58
C THR A 120 -8.67 -7.73 -13.01
N LYS A 121 -8.19 -6.49 -12.92
CA LYS A 121 -6.87 -6.12 -12.41
C LYS A 121 -6.99 -4.85 -11.60
N ASP A 122 -6.38 -4.81 -10.41
CA ASP A 122 -6.22 -3.57 -9.66
C ASP A 122 -4.95 -2.89 -10.16
N LYS A 123 -5.10 -1.74 -10.80
CA LYS A 123 -3.97 -1.01 -11.38
C LYS A 123 -4.16 0.49 -11.28
N GLY A 124 -3.05 1.20 -11.36
CA GLY A 124 -3.07 2.63 -11.14
C GLY A 124 -1.74 3.32 -11.36
N SER A 125 -1.71 4.60 -10.98
CA SER A 125 -0.53 5.45 -11.00
C SER A 125 -0.09 5.84 -9.59
N ILE A 126 1.19 6.18 -9.47
CA ILE A 126 1.79 6.83 -8.30
C ILE A 126 2.46 8.10 -8.81
N GLU A 127 2.12 9.23 -8.23
CA GLU A 127 2.73 10.54 -8.51
C GLU A 127 3.62 10.92 -7.33
N LEU A 128 4.87 11.29 -7.63
CA LEU A 128 5.86 11.69 -6.64
C LEU A 128 6.12 13.20 -6.76
N ALA A 129 5.89 13.91 -5.67
CA ALA A 129 6.20 15.33 -5.56
C ALA A 129 7.70 15.59 -5.33
N THR A 130 8.43 14.59 -4.84
CA THR A 130 9.87 14.64 -4.57
C THR A 130 10.62 13.53 -5.31
N SER A 131 11.95 13.60 -5.36
CA SER A 131 12.77 12.48 -5.84
C SER A 131 12.58 11.25 -4.96
N CYS A 132 12.79 10.07 -5.55
CA CYS A 132 12.72 8.79 -4.85
C CYS A 132 13.83 8.69 -3.80
N SER A 133 13.46 8.90 -2.53
CA SER A 133 14.29 8.66 -1.35
C SER A 133 13.83 7.39 -0.65
N GLU A 134 14.61 6.89 0.32
CA GLU A 134 14.22 5.73 1.10
C GLU A 134 12.87 5.90 1.81
N GLU A 135 12.59 7.10 2.32
CA GLU A 135 11.30 7.43 2.93
C GLU A 135 10.17 7.30 1.90
N VAL A 136 10.37 7.80 0.68
CA VAL A 136 9.39 7.70 -0.41
C VAL A 136 9.18 6.25 -0.84
N GLU A 137 10.23 5.44 -0.92
CA GLU A 137 10.14 4.00 -1.22
C GLU A 137 9.30 3.27 -0.19
N ILE A 138 9.54 3.53 1.11
CA ILE A 138 8.75 2.97 2.21
C ILE A 138 7.29 3.40 2.12
N LEU A 139 7.03 4.69 1.85
CA LEU A 139 5.68 5.23 1.70
C LEU A 139 4.94 4.61 0.51
N ILE A 140 5.62 4.38 -0.61
CA ILE A 140 5.07 3.67 -1.79
C ILE A 140 4.60 2.27 -1.37
N LEU A 141 5.48 1.50 -0.73
CA LEU A 141 5.18 0.12 -0.33
C LEU A 141 4.04 0.06 0.69
N LEU A 142 4.08 0.92 1.72
CA LEU A 142 3.01 0.99 2.73
C LEU A 142 1.67 1.40 2.10
N GLY A 143 1.66 2.41 1.22
CA GLY A 143 0.43 2.87 0.57
C GLY A 143 -0.25 1.76 -0.26
N LEU A 144 0.53 0.99 -1.01
CA LEU A 144 0.01 -0.16 -1.77
C LEU A 144 -0.42 -1.32 -0.87
N PHE A 145 0.29 -1.55 0.24
CA PHE A 145 -0.07 -2.57 1.22
C PHE A 145 -1.38 -2.26 1.94
N VAL A 146 -1.59 -0.98 2.33
CA VAL A 146 -2.86 -0.49 2.87
C VAL A 146 -4.01 -0.71 1.88
N ARG A 147 -3.81 -0.33 0.61
CA ARG A 147 -4.80 -0.53 -0.46
C ARG A 147 -5.20 -2.00 -0.62
N ASN A 148 -4.23 -2.91 -0.64
CA ASN A 148 -4.51 -4.35 -0.71
C ASN A 148 -5.34 -4.82 0.49
N GLN A 149 -5.05 -4.32 1.69
CA GLN A 149 -5.80 -4.66 2.90
C GLN A 149 -7.25 -4.18 2.85
N PHE A 150 -7.48 -2.97 2.32
CA PHE A 150 -8.83 -2.45 2.12
C PHE A 150 -9.65 -3.29 1.13
N ILE A 151 -9.04 -3.70 0.02
CA ILE A 151 -9.69 -4.55 -0.99
C ILE A 151 -10.13 -5.88 -0.38
N LEU A 152 -9.25 -6.54 0.37
CA LEU A 152 -9.59 -7.82 1.01
C LEU A 152 -10.76 -7.67 1.99
N PHE A 153 -10.83 -6.54 2.72
CA PHE A 153 -11.93 -6.25 3.61
C PHE A 153 -13.25 -6.01 2.86
N MET A 154 -13.21 -5.27 1.75
CA MET A 154 -14.38 -5.05 0.89
C MET A 154 -14.91 -6.37 0.33
N LEU A 155 -14.02 -7.23 -0.18
CA LEU A 155 -14.38 -8.55 -0.70
C LEU A 155 -15.00 -9.43 0.39
N LEU A 156 -14.44 -9.43 1.60
CA LEU A 156 -15.02 -10.15 2.74
C LEU A 156 -16.44 -9.65 3.06
N GLY A 157 -16.65 -8.33 3.08
CA GLY A 157 -17.97 -7.73 3.31
C GLY A 157 -19.00 -8.14 2.26
N ILE A 158 -18.61 -8.18 0.98
CA ILE A 158 -19.47 -8.67 -0.11
C ILE A 158 -19.85 -10.14 0.09
N VAL A 159 -18.87 -10.99 0.42
CA VAL A 159 -19.12 -12.42 0.69
C VAL A 159 -20.12 -12.60 1.85
N VAL A 160 -19.92 -11.90 2.96
CA VAL A 160 -20.83 -11.95 4.11
C VAL A 160 -22.23 -11.47 3.74
N ALA A 161 -22.36 -10.38 3.00
CA ALA A 161 -23.66 -9.87 2.55
C ALA A 161 -24.42 -10.89 1.68
N LEU A 162 -23.70 -11.55 0.76
CA LEU A 162 -24.30 -12.61 -0.08
C LEU A 162 -24.79 -13.78 0.78
N PHE A 163 -24.03 -14.21 1.79
CA PHE A 163 -24.43 -15.28 2.71
C PHE A 163 -25.65 -14.94 3.58
N VAL A 164 -25.92 -13.65 3.85
CA VAL A 164 -27.08 -13.22 4.64
C VAL A 164 -28.34 -13.10 3.78
N ILE A 165 -28.17 -12.80 2.48
CA ILE A 165 -29.27 -12.58 1.54
C ILE A 165 -29.74 -13.90 0.90
N LEU A 166 -28.84 -14.84 0.65
CA LEU A 166 -29.11 -16.18 0.08
C LEU A 166 -29.54 -17.17 1.17
#